data_AF-A0A7J4LJY3-F1
#
_entry.id   AF-A0A7J4LJY3-F1
#
_cell.length_a   1.000
_cell.length_b   1.000
_cell.length_c   1.000
_cell.angle_alpha   90.00
_cell.angle_beta   90.00
_cell.angle_gamma   90.00
#
_symmetry.space_group_name_H-M   'P 1'
#
loop_
_entity.id
_entity.type
_entity.pdbx_description
1 polymer ?
#
loop_
_entity_poly.entity_id
_entity_poly.type
_entity_poly.pdbx_seq_one_letter_code
_entity_poly.pdbx_strand_id
1 'polypeptide(L)'
;MENANKQKMYLKPEAILKYLMGEEKLHTLITTQNTEVNLITTDQSLYEALGSVDDRSKINLNLLVKLLEVVKIVPHDEMAKEERKVLSPERAEELRKSVEWK
;
A
#
# COMPACT_ATOMS: atom_id res chain seq x y z
N MET A 1 16.07 19.51 -11.93
CA MET A 1 15.83 20.20 -10.64
C MET A 1 15.20 19.18 -9.71
N GLU A 2 15.98 18.68 -8.75
CA GLU A 2 15.49 17.73 -7.75
C GLU A 2 14.46 18.42 -6.84
N ASN A 3 13.31 17.76 -6.65
CA ASN A 3 12.28 18.18 -5.71
C ASN A 3 12.81 18.06 -4.27
N ALA A 4 13.58 19.04 -3.82
CA ALA A 4 14.38 18.99 -2.60
C ALA A 4 13.58 19.11 -1.29
N ASN A 5 12.24 18.97 -1.27
CA ASN A 5 11.51 19.06 -0.01
C ASN A 5 10.12 18.39 0.06
N LYS A 6 9.79 17.47 -0.84
CA LYS A 6 8.54 16.71 -0.70
C LYS A 6 8.66 15.74 0.47
N GLN A 7 7.73 15.85 1.43
CA GLN A 7 7.65 14.94 2.56
C GLN A 7 7.53 13.50 2.06
N LYS A 8 8.37 12.59 2.55
CA LYS A 8 8.25 11.16 2.24
C LYS A 8 7.24 10.54 3.18
N MET A 9 6.27 9.81 2.64
CA MET A 9 5.30 9.06 3.41
C MET A 9 5.35 7.60 3.01
N TYR A 10 5.56 6.73 4.00
CA TYR A 10 5.60 5.29 3.80
C TYR A 10 4.21 4.69 3.97
N LEU A 11 3.72 4.03 2.92
CA LEU A 11 2.48 3.27 2.96
C LEU A 11 2.76 1.86 3.48
N LYS A 12 2.19 1.56 4.65
CA LYS A 12 2.18 0.22 5.26
C LYS A 12 1.10 -0.67 4.62
N PRO A 13 1.16 -2.01 4.78
CA PRO A 13 0.18 -2.91 4.17
C PRO A 13 -1.28 -2.54 4.51
N GLU A 14 -1.54 -2.10 5.74
CA GLU A 14 -2.88 -1.73 6.21
C GLU A 14 -3.45 -0.53 5.44
N ALA A 15 -2.61 0.45 5.09
CA ALA A 15 -3.01 1.61 4.31
C ALA A 15 -3.27 1.22 2.85
N ILE A 16 -2.44 0.36 2.26
CA ILE A 16 -2.64 -0.14 0.90
C ILE A 16 -3.95 -0.94 0.83
N LEU A 17 -4.20 -1.81 1.82
CA LEU A 17 -5.43 -2.59 1.89
C LEU A 17 -6.67 -1.68 1.99
N LYS A 18 -6.67 -0.69 2.88
CA LYS A 18 -7.76 0.32 2.97
C LYS A 18 -8.02 1.01 1.64
N TYR A 19 -6.96 1.46 0.98
CA TYR A 19 -7.07 2.13 -0.30
C TYR A 19 -7.64 1.22 -1.39
N LEU A 20 -7.17 -0.02 -1.51
CA LEU A 20 -7.67 -0.98 -2.50
C LEU A 20 -9.13 -1.35 -2.28
N MET A 21 -9.61 -1.26 -1.03
CA MET A 21 -11.01 -1.46 -0.65
C MET A 21 -11.88 -0.19 -0.81
N GLY A 22 -11.31 0.92 -1.29
CA GLY A 22 -12.05 2.13 -1.62
C GLY A 22 -12.21 3.14 -0.48
N GLU A 23 -11.34 3.14 0.53
CA GLU A 23 -11.37 4.17 1.59
C GLU A 23 -11.09 5.57 1.01
N GLU A 24 -12.06 6.49 1.18
CA GLU A 24 -12.09 7.78 0.47
C GLU A 24 -10.96 8.75 0.86
N LYS A 25 -10.52 8.75 2.13
CA LYS A 25 -9.45 9.65 2.58
C LYS A 25 -8.12 9.29 1.94
N LEU A 26 -7.79 8.00 1.93
CA LEU A 26 -6.61 7.47 1.26
C LEU A 26 -6.73 7.61 -0.26
N HIS A 27 -7.94 7.45 -0.81
CA HIS A 27 -8.16 7.74 -2.22
C HIS A 27 -7.76 9.16 -2.60
N THR A 28 -8.20 10.13 -1.80
CA THR A 28 -7.86 11.54 -2.00
C THR A 28 -6.36 11.75 -1.84
N LEU A 29 -5.75 11.28 -0.75
CA LEU A 29 -4.32 11.41 -0.49
C LEU A 29 -3.45 10.88 -1.65
N ILE A 30 -3.76 9.67 -2.13
CA ILE A 30 -2.98 8.98 -3.17
C ILE A 30 -3.19 9.63 -4.54
N THR A 31 -4.42 10.08 -4.84
CA THR A 31 -4.77 10.56 -6.18
C THR A 31 -4.50 12.05 -6.37
N THR A 32 -4.69 12.89 -5.34
CA THR A 32 -4.66 14.35 -5.47
C THR A 32 -3.44 15.02 -4.83
N GLN A 33 -2.85 14.43 -3.77
CA GLN A 33 -1.74 15.04 -3.01
C GLN A 33 -0.35 14.50 -3.40
N ASN A 34 -0.24 13.71 -4.48
CA ASN A 34 1.04 13.20 -4.99
C ASN A 34 2.01 14.32 -5.45
N THR A 35 1.51 15.54 -5.64
CA THR A 35 2.30 16.73 -5.96
C THR A 35 3.03 17.29 -4.74
N GLU A 36 2.64 16.95 -3.52
CA GLU A 36 3.22 17.47 -2.28
C GLU A 36 3.96 16.38 -1.48
N VAL A 37 3.49 15.14 -1.55
CA VAL A 37 4.02 14.00 -0.80
C VAL A 37 4.61 12.96 -1.73
N ASN A 38 5.83 12.51 -1.42
CA ASN A 38 6.43 11.36 -2.07
C ASN A 38 5.96 10.09 -1.36
N LEU A 39 4.99 9.40 -1.95
CA LEU A 39 4.50 8.12 -1.45
C LEU A 39 5.47 7.01 -1.80
N ILE A 40 5.88 6.23 -0.79
CA ILE A 40 6.81 5.12 -0.94
C ILE A 40 6.21 3.88 -0.26
N THR A 41 6.40 2.71 -0.86
CA THR A 41 6.11 1.43 -0.20
C THR A 41 7.12 0.36 -0.61
N THR A 42 7.01 -0.83 0.00
CA THR A 42 7.79 -2.00 -0.39
C THR A 42 6.94 -2.99 -1.18
N ASP A 43 7.57 -3.77 -2.02
CA ASP A 43 6.93 -4.90 -2.69
C ASP A 43 6.35 -5.93 -1.68
N GLN A 44 6.99 -6.11 -0.53
CA GLN A 44 6.45 -6.88 0.60
C GLN A 44 5.14 -6.29 1.12
N SER A 45 5.06 -4.96 1.32
CA SER A 45 3.84 -4.33 1.83
C SER A 45 2.67 -4.45 0.85
N LEU A 46 2.96 -4.31 -0.44
CA LEU A 46 1.97 -4.52 -1.50
C LEU A 46 1.50 -5.97 -1.55
N TYR A 47 2.43 -6.94 -1.44
CA TYR A 47 2.13 -8.36 -1.39
C TYR A 47 1.25 -8.72 -0.20
N GLU A 48 1.59 -8.25 1.01
CA GLU A 48 0.80 -8.50 2.21
C GLU A 48 -0.61 -7.94 2.10
N ALA A 49 -0.77 -6.72 1.56
CA ALA A 49 -2.07 -6.11 1.36
C ALA A 49 -2.93 -6.91 0.38
N LEU A 50 -2.40 -7.26 -0.80
CA LEU A 50 -3.12 -8.04 -1.81
C LEU A 50 -3.43 -9.46 -1.33
N GLY A 51 -2.49 -10.09 -0.62
CA GLY A 51 -2.65 -11.44 -0.09
C GLY A 51 -3.65 -11.54 1.05
N SER A 52 -3.95 -10.42 1.71
CA SER A 52 -4.92 -10.34 2.83
C SER A 52 -6.35 -10.01 2.37
N VAL A 53 -6.60 -9.84 1.07
CA VAL A 53 -7.97 -9.64 0.56
C VAL A 53 -8.67 -10.99 0.45
N ASP A 54 -9.75 -11.17 1.20
CA ASP A 54 -10.53 -12.41 1.24
C ASP A 54 -11.23 -12.73 -0.07
N ASP A 55 -11.91 -11.73 -0.60
CA ASP A 55 -12.58 -11.84 -1.88
C ASP A 55 -11.80 -11.00 -2.90
N ARG A 56 -10.91 -11.67 -3.64
CA ARG A 56 -10.07 -11.03 -4.66
C ARG A 56 -10.88 -10.35 -5.76
N SER A 57 -12.16 -10.73 -5.95
CA SER A 57 -13.03 -10.05 -6.90
C SER A 57 -13.39 -8.63 -6.48
N LYS A 58 -13.25 -8.30 -5.18
CA LYS A 58 -13.46 -6.96 -4.62
C LYS A 58 -12.26 -6.04 -4.78
N ILE A 59 -11.13 -6.53 -5.29
CA ILE A 59 -9.97 -5.67 -5.55
C ILE A 59 -10.33 -4.73 -6.69
N ASN A 60 -10.36 -3.44 -6.40
CA ASN A 60 -10.54 -2.43 -7.43
C ASN A 60 -9.25 -2.27 -8.23
N LEU A 61 -9.19 -2.87 -9.42
CA LEU A 61 -8.02 -2.83 -10.29
C LEU A 61 -7.64 -1.40 -10.73
N ASN A 62 -8.61 -0.50 -10.86
CA ASN A 62 -8.32 0.90 -11.20
C ASN A 62 -7.53 1.58 -10.09
N LEU A 63 -7.86 1.28 -8.83
CA LEU A 63 -7.11 1.77 -7.68
C LEU A 63 -5.72 1.14 -7.64
N LEU A 64 -5.60 -0.16 -7.86
CA LEU A 64 -4.29 -0.81 -7.93
C LEU A 64 -3.39 -0.17 -8.99
N VAL A 65 -3.89 0.02 -10.21
CA VAL A 65 -3.15 0.69 -11.28
C VAL A 65 -2.72 2.09 -10.86
N LYS A 66 -3.62 2.87 -10.23
CA LYS A 66 -3.28 4.21 -9.79
C LYS A 66 -2.22 4.22 -8.69
N LEU A 67 -2.27 3.27 -7.75
CA LEU A 67 -1.23 3.08 -6.73
C LEU A 67 0.13 2.79 -7.38
N LEU A 68 0.17 1.89 -8.36
CA LEU A 68 1.41 1.57 -9.09
C LEU A 68 1.96 2.78 -9.88
N GLU A 69 1.09 3.68 -10.33
CA GLU A 69 1.48 4.90 -11.06
C GLU A 69 2.11 5.96 -10.14
N VAL A 70 1.57 6.15 -8.93
CA VAL A 70 1.94 7.29 -8.08
C VAL A 70 2.83 6.94 -6.88
N VAL A 71 2.85 5.68 -6.45
CA VAL A 71 3.62 5.23 -5.30
C VAL A 71 4.93 4.62 -5.77
N LYS A 72 6.06 5.12 -5.25
CA LYS A 72 7.36 4.49 -5.49
C LYS A 72 7.41 3.16 -4.72
N ILE A 73 7.46 2.05 -5.45
CA ILE A 73 7.65 0.71 -4.88
C ILE A 73 9.14 0.40 -4.89
N VAL A 74 9.70 0.04 -3.74
CA VAL A 74 11.09 -0.40 -3.61
C VAL A 74 11.14 -1.88 -3.18
N PRO A 75 12.21 -2.60 -3.53
CA PRO A 75 12.43 -3.94 -3.01
C PRO A 75 12.53 -3.94 -1.48
N HIS A 76 11.86 -4.89 -0.81
CA HIS A 76 11.87 -5.00 0.64
C HIS A 76 13.26 -5.27 1.21
N ASP A 77 14.04 -6.11 0.55
CA ASP A 77 15.41 -6.47 0.92
C ASP A 77 16.35 -5.26 0.87
N GLU A 78 16.19 -4.36 -0.11
CA GLU A 78 16.95 -3.11 -0.17
C GLU A 78 16.62 -2.16 1.00
N MET A 79 15.37 -2.16 1.47
CA MET A 79 14.91 -1.24 2.52
C MET A 79 15.11 -1.80 3.94
N ALA A 80 14.76 -3.07 4.15
CA ALA A 80 14.74 -3.73 5.45
C ALA A 80 16.02 -4.55 5.72
N LYS A 81 16.84 -4.81 4.68
CA LYS A 81 17.99 -5.74 4.76
C LYS A 81 17.59 -7.15 5.23
N GLU A 82 16.34 -7.51 4.98
CA GLU A 82 15.73 -8.79 5.31
C GLU A 82 15.11 -9.40 4.06
N GLU A 83 15.11 -10.74 3.99
CA GLU A 83 14.40 -11.45 2.94
C GLU A 83 12.89 -11.26 3.07
N ARG A 84 12.18 -11.37 1.94
CA ARG A 84 10.72 -11.35 1.93
C ARG A 84 10.16 -12.49 2.75
N LYS A 85 9.18 -12.17 3.58
CA LYS A 85 8.48 -13.16 4.41
C LYS A 85 7.24 -13.64 3.68
N VAL A 86 7.04 -14.96 3.65
CA VAL A 86 5.77 -15.54 3.18
C VAL A 86 4.65 -15.05 4.09
N LEU A 87 3.54 -14.61 3.49
CA LEU A 87 2.38 -14.14 4.22
C LEU A 87 1.78 -15.32 5.00
N SER A 88 1.87 -15.28 6.32
CA SER A 88 1.24 -16.28 7.18
C SER A 88 -0.27 -16.03 7.31
N PRO A 89 -1.08 -17.07 7.56
CA PRO A 89 -2.51 -16.90 7.82
C PRO A 89 -2.80 -15.93 8.97
N GLU A 90 -2.00 -15.96 10.03
CA GLU A 90 -2.13 -15.08 11.20
C GLU A 90 -1.90 -13.63 10.80
N ARG A 91 -0.84 -13.34 10.02
CA ARG A 91 -0.56 -11.99 9.53
C ARG A 91 -1.66 -11.48 8.60
N ALA A 92 -2.18 -12.35 7.73
CA ALA A 92 -3.31 -11.99 6.88
C ALA A 92 -4.56 -11.65 7.71
N GLU A 93 -4.86 -12.44 8.74
CA GLU A 93 -5.97 -12.17 9.65
C GLU A 93 -5.79 -10.86 10.45
N GLU A 94 -4.59 -10.59 10.94
CA GLU A 94 -4.26 -9.32 11.60
C GLU A 94 -4.51 -8.12 10.69
N LEU A 95 -4.04 -8.20 9.44
CA LEU A 95 -4.26 -7.16 8.45
C LEU A 95 -5.74 -6.95 8.20
N ARG A 96 -6.52 -8.02 8.04
CA ARG A 96 -7.98 -7.96 7.89
C ARG A 96 -8.66 -7.35 9.11
N LYS A 97 -8.19 -7.59 10.34
CA LYS A 97 -8.77 -6.95 11.54
C LYS A 97 -8.42 -5.47 11.66
N SER A 98 -7.30 -5.04 11.07
CA SER A 98 -6.84 -3.64 11.11
C SER A 98 -7.62 -2.70 10.16
N VAL A 99 -8.36 -3.29 9.22
CA VAL A 99 -9.34 -2.61 8.39
C VAL A 99 -10.73 -2.83 8.99
N GLU A 100 -11.39 -1.75 9.40
CA GLU A 100 -12.83 -1.82 9.68
C GLU A 100 -13.54 -2.13 8.36
N TRP A 101 -14.10 -3.33 8.24
CA TRP A 101 -15.00 -3.70 7.16
C TRP A 101 -16.33 -3.00 7.43
N LYS A 102 -16.67 -1.97 6.66
CA LYS A 102 -18.03 -1.40 6.63
C LYS A 102 -18.85 -2.06 5.54
#